data_AF-A0A376TLH1-F1
#
_entry.id   AF-A0A376TLH1-F1
#
_cell.length_a   1.000
_cell.length_b   1.000
_cell.length_c   1.000
_cell.angle_alpha   90.00
_cell.angle_beta   90.00
_cell.angle_gamma   90.00
#
_symmetry.space_group_name_H-M   'P 1'
#
loop_
_entity.id
_entity.type
_entity.pdbx_description
1 polymer ?
#
loop_
_entity_poly.entity_id
_entity_poly.type
_entity_poly.pdbx_seq_one_letter_code
_entity_poly.pdbx_strand_id
1 'polypeptide(L)' 'MKRAFIMVLDSFGIGATEDAERFGDVGADTLGHIAEACAKGEADNGRKGPLKSAKSDPSGAGEST' A
#
# COMPACT_ATOMS: atom_id res chain seq x y z
N MET A 1 20.45 -9.01 -24.99
CA MET A 1 20.80 -9.28 -23.58
C MET A 1 19.56 -9.08 -22.73
N LYS A 2 19.16 -10.03 -21.89
CA LYS A 2 17.99 -9.87 -20.98
C LYS A 2 18.47 -9.23 -19.67
N ARG A 3 17.73 -8.25 -19.14
CA ARG A 3 18.06 -7.53 -17.90
C ARG A 3 16.92 -7.67 -16.90
N ALA A 4 17.26 -7.74 -15.62
CA ALA A 4 16.33 -7.66 -14.51
C ALA A 4 16.76 -6.52 -13.58
N PHE A 5 15.78 -5.82 -13.00
CA PHE A 5 15.98 -4.82 -11.96
C PHE A 5 15.24 -5.29 -10.72
N ILE A 6 15.94 -5.32 -9.58
CA ILE A 6 15.36 -5.69 -8.30
C ILE A 6 15.28 -4.42 -7.47
N MET A 7 14.10 -4.14 -6.93
CA MET A 7 13.86 -3.03 -6.01
C MET A 7 13.34 -3.60 -4.71
N VAL A 8 14.01 -3.26 -3.61
CA VAL A 8 13.58 -3.62 -2.26
C VAL A 8 13.02 -2.36 -1.62
N LEU A 9 11.75 -2.42 -1.25
CA LEU A 9 11.11 -1.40 -0.44
C LEU A 9 11.17 -1.89 1.01
N ASP A 10 12.18 -1.44 1.74
CA ASP A 10 12.40 -1.89 3.12
C ASP A 10 11.18 -1.60 3.99
N SER A 11 10.79 -2.54 4.84
CA SER A 11 9.62 -2.50 5.74
C SER A 11 8.23 -2.29 5.10
N PHE A 12 8.11 -2.30 3.78
CA PHE A 12 6.85 -2.04 3.08
C PHE A 12 5.93 -3.28 3.01
N GLY A 13 5.28 -3.60 4.14
CA GLY A 13 4.32 -4.70 4.27
C GLY A 13 2.94 -4.39 3.65
N ILE A 14 2.23 -5.45 3.24
CA ILE A 14 0.89 -5.38 2.60
C ILE A 14 -0.19 -6.15 3.37
N GLY A 15 0.03 -6.36 4.66
CA GLY A 15 -0.85 -7.15 5.53
C GLY A 15 -0.07 -8.17 6.35
N ALA A 16 -0.71 -8.66 7.41
CA ALA A 16 -0.15 -9.62 8.34
C ALA A 16 -0.03 -10.99 7.68
N THR A 17 1.03 -11.73 8.02
CA THR A 17 1.22 -13.10 7.56
C THR A 17 0.42 -14.08 8.42
N GLU A 18 0.27 -15.32 7.94
CA GLU A 18 -0.46 -16.38 8.65
C GLU A 18 0.12 -16.69 10.05
N ASP A 19 1.42 -16.45 10.24
CA ASP A 19 2.12 -16.68 11.50
C ASP A 19 2.23 -15.44 12.40
N ALA A 20 1.52 -14.35 12.08
CA ALA A 20 1.56 -13.10 12.83
C ALA A 20 1.28 -13.25 14.34
N GLU A 21 0.43 -14.21 14.74
CA GLU A 21 0.18 -14.54 16.16
C GLU A 21 1.46 -14.91 16.91
N ARG A 22 2.41 -15.58 16.25
CA ARG A 22 3.67 -16.03 16.86
C ARG A 22 4.62 -14.87 17.14
N PHE A 23 4.48 -13.78 16.40
CA PHE A 23 5.35 -12.59 16.49
C PHE A 23 4.66 -11.41 17.18
N GLY A 24 3.36 -11.50 17.47
CA GLY A 24 2.59 -10.42 18.06
C GLY A 24 2.17 -9.35 17.05
N ASP A 25 2.25 -9.63 15.75
CA ASP A 25 1.99 -8.69 14.65
C ASP A 25 0.58 -8.87 14.05
N VAL A 26 -0.35 -9.46 14.80
CA VAL A 26 -1.73 -9.66 14.36
C VAL A 26 -2.35 -8.31 14.00
N GLY A 27 -2.86 -8.20 12.77
CA GLY A 27 -3.46 -6.96 12.26
C GLY A 27 -2.46 -5.95 11.70
N ALA A 28 -1.17 -6.27 11.62
CA ALA A 28 -0.19 -5.41 10.94
C ALA A 28 -0.54 -5.26 9.45
N ASP A 29 -0.79 -4.05 8.96
CA ASP A 29 -0.97 -3.74 7.54
C ASP A 29 -0.37 -2.37 7.23
N THR A 30 0.93 -2.32 6.92
CA THR A 30 1.66 -1.06 6.71
C THR A 30 1.04 -0.24 5.59
N LEU A 31 0.83 -0.82 4.40
CA LEU A 31 0.24 -0.11 3.27
C LEU A 31 -1.21 0.31 3.56
N GLY A 32 -2.03 -0.57 4.13
CA GLY A 32 -3.42 -0.28 4.46
C GLY A 32 -3.55 0.86 5.47
N HIS A 33 -2.79 0.81 6.58
CA HIS A 33 -2.80 1.86 7.59
C HIS A 33 -2.28 3.21 7.06
N ILE A 34 -1.25 3.21 6.19
CA ILE A 34 -0.79 4.44 5.53
C ILE A 34 -1.89 5.01 4.63
N ALA A 35 -2.56 4.17 3.85
CA ALA A 35 -3.65 4.59 2.97
C ALA A 35 -4.82 5.18 3.76
N GLU A 36 -5.18 4.56 4.88
CA GLU A 36 -6.20 5.02 5.81
C GLU A 36 -5.84 6.37 6.45
N ALA A 37 -4.63 6.51 6.98
CA ALA A 37 -4.14 7.76 7.55
C ALA A 37 -4.16 8.90 6.51
N CYS A 38 -3.75 8.61 5.26
CA CYS A 38 -3.85 9.57 4.16
C CYS A 38 -5.31 9.95 3.85
N ALA A 39 -6.23 8.98 3.83
CA ALA A 39 -7.65 9.23 3.57
C ALA A 39 -8.30 10.08 4.68
N LYS A 40 -7.85 9.92 5.93
CA LYS A 40 -8.26 10.74 7.09
C LYS A 40 -7.61 12.13 7.13
N GLY A 41 -6.67 12.42 6.23
CA GLY A 41 -5.91 13.68 6.24
C GLY A 41 -4.85 13.77 7.35
N GLU A 42 -4.57 12.67 8.06
CA GLU A 42 -3.56 12.62 9.14
C GLU A 42 -2.14 12.74 8.57
N ALA A 43 -1.97 12.44 7.28
CA ALA A 43 -0.70 12.53 6.55
C ALA A 43 -0.59 13.79 5.65
N ASP A 44 -1.39 14.83 5.90
CA ASP A 44 -1.40 16.08 5.13
C ASP A 44 -0.20 17.00 5.45
N ASN A 45 1.03 16.51 5.20
CA ASN A 45 2.27 17.26 5.35
C ASN A 45 3.04 17.29 4.02
N GLY A 46 3.04 18.43 3.33
CA GLY A 46 3.65 18.58 2.00
C GLY A 46 2.92 17.84 0.87
N ARG A 47 1.86 17.09 1.21
CA ARG A 47 0.89 16.44 0.32
C ARG A 47 -0.51 16.60 0.92
N LYS A 48 -1.56 16.32 0.14
CA LYS A 48 -2.94 16.27 0.65
C LYS A 48 -3.75 15.14 0.03
N GLY A 49 -4.70 14.62 0.81
CA GLY A 49 -5.69 13.65 0.36
C GLY A 49 -5.16 12.21 0.27
N PRO A 50 -5.94 11.28 -0.32
CA PRO A 50 -5.71 9.85 -0.22
C PRO A 50 -4.37 9.41 -0.81
N LEU A 51 -3.84 8.27 -0.35
CA LEU A 51 -2.65 7.68 -0.93
C LEU A 51 -2.88 7.40 -2.42
N LYS A 52 -2.04 7.97 -3.28
CA LYS A 52 -2.14 7.77 -4.72
C LYS A 52 -1.49 6.43 -5.07
N SER A 53 -2.31 5.44 -5.41
CA SER A 53 -1.83 4.20 -6.03
C SER A 53 -1.49 4.44 -7.50
N ALA A 54 -0.50 3.73 -8.02
CA ALA A 54 -0.12 3.80 -9.45
C ALA A 54 -1.26 3.39 -10.40
N LYS A 55 -2.34 2.78 -9.88
CA LYS A 55 -3.63 2.67 -10.57
C LYS A 55 -4.65 3.52 -9.80
N SER A 56 -4.88 4.73 -10.26
CA SER A 56 -6.10 5.50 -9.96
C SER A 56 -6.38 6.38 -11.18
N ASP A 57 -6.75 5.73 -12.29
CA ASP A 57 -7.57 6.38 -13.30
C ASP A 57 -8.97 6.53 -12.68
N PRO A 58 -9.53 7.75 -12.57
CA PRO A 58 -10.87 7.97 -12.04
C PRO A 58 -11.98 7.44 -12.96
N SER A 59 -11.67 6.95 -14.16
CA SER A 59 -12.64 6.26 -15.01
C SER A 59 -12.77 4.79 -14.59
N GLY A 60 -13.88 4.47 -13.91
CA GLY A 60 -14.31 3.10 -13.63
C GLY A 60 -14.73 2.36 -14.91
N ALA A 61 -13.80 2.12 -15.83
CA ALA A 61 -13.97 1.23 -16.97
C ALA A 61 -13.07 0.00 -16.77
N GLY A 62 -13.42 -0.81 -15.77
CA GLY A 62 -13.06 -2.21 -15.78
C GLY A 62 -13.91 -2.89 -16.86
N GLU A 63 -13.50 -2.78 -18.12
CA GLU A 63 -14.11 -3.56 -19.19
C GLU A 63 -13.51 -4.96 -19.16
N SER A 64 -14.37 -5.91 -18.79
CA SER A 64 -14.14 -7.34 -18.94
C SER A 64 -14.26 -7.69 -20.42
N THR A 65 -13.13 -7.83 -21.12
CA THR A 65 -12.95 -8.74 -22.27
C THR A 65 -11.52 -9.23 -22.33
#